data_AF-A0A7W0L2G9-F1
#
_entry.id   AF-A0A7W0L2G9-F1
#
_cell.length_a   1.000
_cell.length_b   1.000
_cell.length_c   1.000
_cell.angle_alpha   90.00
_cell.angle_beta   90.00
_cell.angle_gamma   90.00
#
_symmetry.space_group_name_H-M   'P 1'
#
loop_
_entity.id
_entity.type
_entity.pdbx_description
1 polymer ?
#
loop_
_entity_poly.entity_id
_entity_poly.type
_entity_poly.pdbx_seq_one_letter_code
_entity_poly.pdbx_strand_id
1 'polypeptide(L)' 'MGRKVRVGIDTGGTFTDIVAVDESSGEVVSTKTPSTPSDPSEGFMTGV' A
#
# COMPACT_ATOMS: atom_id res chain seq x y z
N MET A 1 11.91 -13.52 -15.59
CA MET A 1 11.88 -12.08 -15.28
C MET A 1 10.79 -11.91 -14.23
N GLY A 2 11.10 -11.41 -13.03
CA GLY A 2 10.10 -11.24 -11.97
C GLY A 2 9.14 -10.11 -12.28
N ARG A 3 7.90 -10.20 -11.76
CA ARG A 3 6.91 -9.12 -11.82
C ARG A 3 7.45 -7.91 -11.04
N LYS A 4 7.57 -6.75 -11.68
CA LYS A 4 8.00 -5.51 -11.01
C LYS A 4 6.79 -4.69 -10.63
N VAL A 5 6.69 -4.35 -9.35
CA VAL A 5 5.58 -3.59 -8.79
C VAL A 5 6.14 -2.33 -8.11
N ARG A 6 5.56 -1.18 -8.41
CA ARG A 6 5.76 0.04 -7.61
C ARG A 6 4.64 0.16 -6.61
N VAL A 7 4.99 0.42 -5.36
CA VAL A 7 4.03 0.61 -4.27
C VAL A 7 4.11 2.03 -3.77
N GLY A 8 2.97 2.71 -3.73
CA GLY A 8 2.77 3.99 -3.06
C GLY A 8 2.00 3.77 -1.76
N ILE A 9 2.41 4.45 -0.70
CA ILE A 9 1.79 4.38 0.63
C ILE A 9 1.52 5.80 1.09
N ASP A 10 0.28 6.06 1.53
CA ASP A 10 -0.13 7.30 2.17
C ASP A 10 -0.71 6.99 3.55
N THR A 11 -0.08 7.51 4.60
CA THR A 11 -0.50 7.26 5.98
C THR A 11 -1.19 8.51 6.53
N GLY A 12 -2.51 8.42 6.71
CA GLY A 12 -3.31 9.43 7.39
C GLY A 12 -3.54 9.11 8.87
N GLY A 13 -4.33 9.95 9.56
CA GLY A 13 -4.69 9.74 10.97
C GLY A 13 -5.71 8.61 11.19
N THR A 14 -6.57 8.33 10.21
CA THR A 14 -7.63 7.31 10.31
C THR A 14 -7.32 6.06 9.49
N PHE A 15 -6.78 6.25 8.29
CA PHE A 15 -6.52 5.18 7.34
C PHE A 15 -5.14 5.31 6.70
N THR A 16 -4.59 4.16 6.34
CA THR A 16 -3.42 4.00 5.47
C THR A 16 -3.91 3.48 4.13
N ASP A 17 -3.55 4.19 3.06
CA ASP A 17 -3.87 3.83 1.69
C ASP A 17 -2.64 3.21 1.02
N ILE A 18 -2.81 2.04 0.41
CA ILE A 18 -1.77 1.33 -0.33
C ILE A 18 -2.20 1.19 -1.78
N VAL A 19 -1.33 1.59 -2.72
CA VAL A 19 -1.54 1.45 -4.16
C VAL A 19 -0.36 0.71 -4.77
N ALA A 20 -0.62 -0.36 -5.50
CA ALA A 20 0.40 -1.12 -6.22
C ALA A 20 0.15 -1.04 -7.72
N VAL A 21 1.21 -0.75 -8.48
CA VAL A 21 1.20 -0.67 -9.94
C VAL A 21 2.17 -1.69 -10.51
N ASP A 22 1.66 -2.61 -11.32
CA ASP A 22 2.50 -3.47 -12.14
C ASP A 22 3.15 -2.65 -13.26
N GLU A 23 4.48 -2.61 -13.30
CA GLU A 23 5.21 -1.80 -14.30
C GLU A 23 5.11 -2.35 -15.74
N SER A 24 4.76 -3.63 -15.90
CA SER A 24 4.70 -4.31 -17.20
C SER A 24 3.31 -4.27 -17.83
N SER A 25 2.25 -4.48 -17.05
CA SER A 25 0.87 -4.48 -17.52
C SER A 25 0.16 -3.16 -17.29
N GLY A 26 0.64 -2.33 -16.36
CA GLY A 26 -0.06 -1.16 -15.88
C GLY A 26 -1.25 -1.48 -14.97
N GLU A 27 -1.41 -2.73 -14.54
CA GLU A 27 -2.45 -3.12 -13.59
C GLU A 27 -2.28 -2.34 -12.28
N VAL A 28 -3.37 -1.78 -11.77
CA VAL A 28 -3.41 -1.04 -10.51
C VAL A 28 -4.33 -1.76 -9.54
N VAL A 29 -3.82 -2.05 -8.35
CA VAL A 29 -4.63 -2.54 -7.23
C VAL A 29 -4.44 -1.61 -6.03
N SER A 30 -5.48 -1.48 -5.22
CA SER A 30 -5.43 -0.67 -4.01
C SER A 30 -6.13 -1.33 -2.85
N THR A 31 -5.67 -1.03 -1.64
CA THR A 31 -6.34 -1.38 -0.41
C THR A 31 -6.21 -0.25 0.61
N LYS A 32 -7.08 -0.29 1.62
CA LYS A 32 -7.16 0.69 2.69
C LYS A 32 -7.27 -0.05 4.02
N THR A 33 -6.41 0.31 4.97
CA THR A 33 -6.39 -0.26 6.31
C THR A 33 -6.55 0.85 7.35
N PRO A 34 -7.08 0.57 8.55
CA PRO A 34 -7.02 1.54 9.66
C PRO A 34 -5.56 1.91 9.97
N SER A 35 -5.30 3.19 10.27
CA SER A 35 -3.98 3.64 10.69
C SER A 35 -3.69 3.21 12.13
N THR A 36 -2.42 2.90 12.39
CA THR A 36 -1.88 2.77 13.75
C THR A 36 -0.89 3.91 14.00
N PRO A 37 -1.30 5.05 14.61
CA PRO A 37 -0.43 6.22 14.74
C PRO A 37 0.85 5.98 15.57
N SER A 38 0.80 5.04 16.51
CA SER A 38 1.96 4.65 17.32
C SER A 38 2.98 3.83 16.53
N ASP A 39 2.54 3.15 15.46
CA ASP A 39 3.39 2.40 14.55
C ASP A 39 2.74 2.31 13.14
N PRO A 40 3.03 3.29 12.26
CA PRO A 40 2.52 3.30 10.89
C PRO A 40 2.83 2.04 10.08
N SER A 41 3.88 1.29 10.45
CA SER A 41 4.25 0.08 9.73
C SER A 41 3.18 -1.01 9.84
N GLU A 42 2.41 -1.06 10.93
CA GLU A 42 1.31 -2.02 11.10
C GLU A 42 0.20 -1.82 10.07
N GLY A 43 -0.15 -0.56 9.79
CA GLY A 43 -1.15 -0.20 8.78
C GLY A 43 -0.72 -0.67 7.39
N PHE A 44 0.56 -0.49 7.06
CA PHE A 44 1.15 -1.00 5.82
C PHE A 44 1.15 -2.53 5.76
N MET A 45 1.66 -3.21 6.81
CA MET A 45 1.79 -4.67 6.84
C MET A 45 0.44 -5.39 6.76
N THR A 46 -0.63 -4.77 7.26
CA THR A 46 -2.01 -5.29 7.15
C THR A 46 -2.54 -5.23 5.70
N GLY A 47 -2.00 -4.32 4.88
CA GLY A 47 -2.47 -4.05 3.52
C GLY A 47 -1.69 -4.76 2.41
N VAL A 48 -0.72 -5.61 2.73
CA VAL A 48 0.13 -6.32 1.74
C VAL A 48 -0.05 -7.83 1.78
#